data_AF-A0A671G0M7-F1
#
_entry.id   AF-A0A671G0M7-F1
#
_cell.length_a   1.000
_cell.length_b   1.000
_cell.length_c   1.000
_cell.angle_alpha   90.00
_cell.angle_beta   90.00
_cell.angle_gamma   90.00
#
_symmetry.space_group_name_H-M   'P 1'
#
loop_
_entity.id
_entity.type
_entity.pdbx_description
1 polymer ?
#
loop_
_entity_poly.entity_id
_entity_poly.type
_entity_poly.pdbx_seq_one_letter_code
_entity_poly.pdbx_strand_id
1 'polypeptide(L)'
;MDALEEESFALPFSSASDAEFDAVVGYLEDIIMDDEFQLLQRNFMDKYYQEFEDTEENKLTYTPIFNEYISLVEKYIEEQLLERIPGFNMAAFTATLQHHKDEMAGDIFDMLLTFTDFLAFKEMFLEYRAVVSDSRSHSHCSTLSSTGTALGTSVSWAGTGQLCSLKTNN
;
A
#
# COMPACT_ATOMS: atom_id res chain seq x y z
N MET A 1 7.18 62.02 14.81
CA MET A 1 7.45 61.79 13.37
C MET A 1 7.58 60.30 13.27
N ASP A 2 6.42 59.67 13.27
CA ASP A 2 6.24 58.27 13.57
C ASP A 2 6.31 57.52 12.25
N ALA A 3 7.36 56.73 12.11
CA ALA A 3 7.54 55.82 10.99
C ALA A 3 6.52 54.69 11.17
N LEU A 4 5.44 54.76 10.40
CA LEU A 4 4.55 53.62 10.22
C LEU A 4 5.31 52.60 9.39
N GLU A 5 5.76 51.53 10.06
CA GLU A 5 6.26 50.32 9.44
C GLU A 5 5.18 49.82 8.48
N GLU A 6 5.48 49.84 7.18
CA GLU A 6 4.67 49.13 6.19
C GLU A 6 4.81 47.64 6.45
N GLU A 7 3.88 47.13 7.25
CA GLU A 7 3.53 45.73 7.31
C GLU A 7 3.11 45.33 5.90
N SER A 8 4.04 44.72 5.17
CA SER A 8 3.80 44.02 3.91
C SER A 8 2.87 42.85 4.21
N PHE A 9 1.58 43.16 4.32
CA PHE A 9 0.48 42.22 4.31
C PHE A 9 0.56 41.51 2.96
N ALA A 10 1.18 40.34 2.97
CA ALA A 10 1.07 39.39 1.88
C ALA A 10 -0.42 39.24 1.59
N LEU A 11 -0.83 39.78 0.44
CA LEU A 11 -2.20 39.67 -0.04
C LEU A 11 -2.54 38.18 -0.05
N PRO A 12 -3.61 37.71 0.61
CA PRO A 12 -4.06 36.35 0.44
C PRO A 12 -4.67 36.25 -0.95
N PHE A 13 -3.81 36.13 -1.96
CA PHE A 13 -4.21 35.58 -3.24
C PHE A 13 -4.47 34.09 -2.98
N SER A 14 -5.63 33.76 -2.41
CA SER A 14 -6.22 32.46 -2.70
C SER A 14 -6.64 32.55 -4.17
N SER A 15 -5.68 32.26 -5.04
CA SER A 15 -5.85 32.33 -6.47
C SER A 15 -6.77 31.19 -6.91
N ALA A 16 -7.50 31.34 -8.03
CA ALA A 16 -8.33 30.26 -8.54
C ALA A 16 -7.51 28.98 -8.83
N SER A 17 -6.21 29.11 -9.13
CA SER A 17 -5.28 28.00 -9.31
C SER A 17 -4.95 27.24 -8.02
N ASP A 18 -4.90 27.91 -6.87
CA ASP A 18 -4.65 27.24 -5.59
C ASP A 18 -5.84 26.37 -5.20
N ALA A 19 -7.07 26.87 -5.39
CA ALA A 19 -8.28 26.10 -5.12
C ALA A 19 -8.44 24.89 -6.06
N GLU A 20 -7.99 25.01 -7.31
CA GLU A 20 -7.95 23.88 -8.25
C GLU A 20 -6.91 22.84 -7.82
N PHE A 21 -5.73 23.28 -7.38
CA PHE A 21 -4.68 22.41 -6.86
C PHE A 21 -5.14 21.64 -5.62
N ASP A 22 -5.71 22.35 -4.63
CA ASP A 22 -6.25 21.75 -3.40
C ASP A 22 -7.33 20.70 -3.71
N ALA A 23 -8.18 20.94 -4.72
CA ALA A 23 -9.18 19.98 -5.15
C ALA A 23 -8.55 18.71 -5.74
N VAL A 24 -7.51 18.85 -6.58
CA VAL A 24 -6.78 17.70 -7.14
C VAL A 24 -6.09 16.90 -6.03
N VAL A 25 -5.51 17.58 -5.04
CA VAL A 25 -4.90 16.93 -3.87
C VAL A 25 -5.93 16.11 -3.09
N GLY A 26 -7.13 16.66 -2.86
CA GLY A 26 -8.23 15.91 -2.23
C GLY A 26 -8.62 14.66 -3.01
N TYR A 27 -8.72 14.75 -4.34
CA TYR A 27 -8.99 13.57 -5.16
C TYR A 27 -7.86 12.53 -5.13
N LEU A 28 -6.60 12.95 -5.05
CA LEU A 28 -5.47 12.04 -4.90
C LEU A 28 -5.54 11.27 -3.58
N GLU A 29 -5.90 11.94 -2.48
CA GLU A 29 -6.10 11.30 -1.18
C GLU A 29 -7.23 10.25 -1.26
N ASP A 30 -8.37 10.63 -1.84
CA ASP A 30 -9.50 9.72 -2.04
C ASP A 30 -9.11 8.49 -2.87
N ILE A 31 -8.33 8.68 -3.95
CA ILE A 31 -7.89 7.58 -4.85
C ILE A 31 -6.96 6.61 -4.11
N ILE A 32 -6.00 7.11 -3.33
CA ILE A 32 -5.00 6.26 -2.67
C ILE A 32 -5.60 5.50 -1.49
N MET A 33 -6.56 6.12 -0.79
CA MET A 33 -7.27 5.52 0.32
C MET A 33 -8.37 4.54 -0.14
N ASP A 34 -8.67 4.48 -1.43
CA ASP A 34 -9.74 3.65 -1.97
C ASP A 34 -9.38 2.14 -1.96
N ASP A 35 -10.38 1.31 -1.68
CA ASP A 35 -10.25 -0.14 -1.62
C ASP A 35 -9.82 -0.73 -2.98
N GLU A 36 -10.19 -0.11 -4.10
CA GLU A 36 -9.81 -0.54 -5.45
C GLU A 36 -8.31 -0.34 -5.69
N PHE A 37 -7.74 0.77 -5.22
CA PHE A 37 -6.28 0.99 -5.30
C PHE A 37 -5.52 -0.02 -4.45
N GLN A 38 -5.99 -0.29 -3.24
CA GLN A 38 -5.39 -1.31 -2.38
C GLN A 38 -5.51 -2.71 -2.99
N LEU A 39 -6.61 -3.01 -3.71
CA LEU A 39 -6.79 -4.26 -4.44
C LEU A 39 -5.86 -4.34 -5.66
N LEU A 40 -5.65 -3.23 -6.38
CA LEU A 40 -4.71 -3.13 -7.49
C LEU A 40 -3.29 -3.48 -7.03
N GLN A 41 -2.84 -2.89 -5.90
CA GLN A 41 -1.54 -3.19 -5.30
C GLN A 41 -1.44 -4.66 -4.91
N ARG A 42 -2.42 -5.20 -4.18
CA ARG A 42 -2.44 -6.63 -3.79
C ARG A 42 -2.37 -7.56 -5.00
N ASN A 43 -3.17 -7.31 -6.04
CA ASN A 43 -3.17 -8.11 -7.27
C ASN A 43 -1.82 -8.06 -8.00
N PHE A 44 -1.10 -6.93 -7.92
CA PHE A 44 0.25 -6.83 -8.45
C PHE A 44 1.24 -7.64 -7.62
N MET A 45 1.14 -7.55 -6.29
CA MET A 45 2.00 -8.27 -5.36
C MET A 45 1.83 -9.78 -5.47
N ASP A 46 0.60 -10.28 -5.61
CA ASP A 46 0.28 -11.69 -5.83
C ASP A 46 1.05 -12.31 -7.01
N LYS A 47 1.37 -11.52 -8.04
CA LYS A 47 2.11 -12.01 -9.22
C LYS A 47 3.60 -12.20 -8.95
N TYR A 48 4.19 -11.38 -8.10
CA TYR A 48 5.65 -11.25 -7.99
C TYR A 48 6.22 -11.51 -6.58
N TYR A 49 5.37 -11.75 -5.56
CA TYR A 49 5.84 -11.87 -4.17
C TYR A 49 6.88 -12.97 -3.93
N GLN A 50 6.92 -14.00 -4.77
CA GLN A 50 7.90 -15.08 -4.68
C GLN A 50 9.29 -14.68 -5.19
N GLU A 51 9.38 -13.65 -6.03
CA GLU A 51 10.65 -13.16 -6.57
C GLU A 51 11.46 -12.41 -5.51
N PHE A 52 10.78 -11.78 -4.54
CA PHE A 52 11.40 -10.96 -3.51
C PHE A 52 11.96 -11.79 -2.36
N GLU A 53 13.18 -11.45 -1.95
CA GLU A 53 13.94 -12.07 -0.87
C GLU A 53 14.38 -11.04 0.18
N ASP A 54 14.36 -11.47 1.43
CA ASP A 54 14.75 -10.68 2.61
C ASP A 54 16.27 -10.74 2.80
N THR A 55 16.97 -10.19 1.81
CA THR A 55 18.43 -10.09 1.77
C THR A 55 18.84 -8.68 1.36
N GLU A 56 20.04 -8.24 1.77
CA GLU A 56 20.54 -6.92 1.38
C GLU A 56 20.84 -6.82 -0.12
N GLU A 57 21.19 -7.93 -0.77
CA GLU A 57 21.48 -7.98 -2.20
C GLU A 57 20.19 -7.95 -3.05
N ASN A 58 20.12 -7.05 -4.03
CA ASN A 58 18.97 -6.91 -4.91
C ASN A 58 19.13 -7.75 -6.19
N LYS A 59 18.09 -8.50 -6.56
CA LYS A 59 18.06 -9.23 -7.83
C LYS A 59 17.89 -8.26 -9.00
N LEU A 60 18.51 -8.56 -10.13
CA LEU A 60 18.33 -7.79 -11.38
C LEU A 60 16.88 -7.79 -11.88
N THR A 61 16.08 -8.79 -11.48
CA THR A 61 14.65 -8.88 -11.81
C THR A 61 13.80 -7.85 -11.06
N TYR A 62 14.30 -7.23 -9.98
CA TYR A 62 13.53 -6.22 -9.24
C TYR A 62 13.31 -4.94 -10.04
N THR A 63 14.30 -4.52 -10.84
CA THR A 63 14.18 -3.29 -11.65
C THR A 63 13.02 -3.33 -12.65
N PRO A 64 12.86 -4.35 -13.53
CA PRO A 64 11.73 -4.39 -14.44
C PRO A 64 10.39 -4.50 -13.71
N ILE A 65 10.31 -5.24 -12.60
CA ILE A 65 9.08 -5.35 -11.80
C ILE A 65 8.72 -3.99 -11.18
N PHE A 66 9.71 -3.25 -10.66
CA PHE A 66 9.50 -1.92 -10.10
C PHE A 66 9.02 -0.91 -11.15
N ASN A 67 9.60 -0.93 -12.35
CA ASN A 67 9.14 -0.06 -13.44
C ASN A 67 7.71 -0.40 -13.90
N GLU A 68 7.35 -1.69 -13.90
CA GLU A 68 5.98 -2.13 -14.16
C GLU A 68 5.03 -1.61 -13.07
N TYR A 69 5.43 -1.65 -11.81
CA TYR A 69 4.66 -1.12 -10.68
C TYR A 69 4.44 0.39 -10.78
N ILE A 70 5.51 1.18 -11.03
CA ILE A 70 5.40 2.62 -11.22
C ILE A 70 4.41 2.93 -12.35
N SER A 71 4.57 2.26 -13.50
CA SER A 71 3.70 2.45 -14.66
C SER A 71 2.24 2.11 -14.34
N LEU A 72 2.01 1.08 -13.52
CA LEU A 72 0.67 0.66 -13.11
C LEU A 72 0.00 1.71 -12.20
N VAL A 73 0.72 2.18 -11.18
CA VAL A 73 0.22 3.18 -10.23
C VAL A 73 -0.01 4.53 -10.91
N GLU A 74 0.98 5.00 -11.68
CA GLU A 74 0.90 6.27 -12.42
C GLU A 74 -0.30 6.28 -13.36
N LYS A 75 -0.47 5.22 -14.14
CA LYS A 75 -1.59 5.09 -15.08
C LYS A 75 -2.94 5.07 -14.37
N TYR A 76 -3.06 4.32 -13.27
CA TYR A 76 -4.32 4.25 -12.52
C TYR A 76 -4.70 5.61 -11.92
N ILE A 77 -3.73 6.32 -11.35
CA ILE A 77 -3.95 7.67 -10.81
C ILE A 77 -4.38 8.63 -11.93
N GLU A 78 -3.69 8.61 -13.07
CA GLU A 78 -4.04 9.45 -14.22
C GLU A 78 -5.47 9.19 -14.72
N GLU A 79 -5.84 7.92 -14.91
CA GLU A 79 -7.19 7.53 -15.34
C GLU A 79 -8.25 8.01 -14.33
N GLN A 80 -8.02 7.81 -13.03
CA GLN A 80 -8.94 8.22 -11.98
C GLN A 80 -9.12 9.74 -11.87
N LEU A 81 -8.07 10.52 -12.14
CA LEU A 81 -8.14 11.99 -12.16
C LEU A 81 -8.86 12.50 -13.42
N LEU A 82 -8.59 11.90 -14.59
CA LEU A 82 -9.26 12.24 -15.84
C LEU A 82 -10.77 11.95 -15.78
N GLU A 83 -11.18 10.88 -15.10
CA GLU A 83 -12.59 10.54 -14.91
C GLU A 83 -13.32 11.53 -13.98
N ARG A 84 -12.63 12.02 -12.93
CA ARG A 84 -13.20 12.95 -11.95
C ARG A 84 -13.20 14.40 -12.43
N ILE A 85 -12.20 14.79 -13.23
CA ILE A 85 -11.98 16.19 -13.65
C ILE A 85 -12.00 16.27 -15.18
N PRO A 86 -13.13 16.72 -15.77
CA PRO A 86 -13.23 16.88 -17.22
C PRO A 86 -12.23 17.91 -17.75
N GLY A 87 -11.39 17.49 -18.71
CA GLY A 87 -10.38 18.36 -19.29
C GLY A 87 -9.10 18.51 -18.44
N PHE A 88 -8.93 17.66 -17.43
CA PHE A 88 -7.70 17.61 -16.65
C PHE A 88 -6.47 17.40 -17.53
N ASN A 89 -5.42 18.14 -17.20
CA ASN A 89 -4.15 18.10 -17.92
C ASN A 89 -3.04 17.69 -16.97
N MET A 90 -2.62 16.43 -17.08
CA MET A 90 -1.59 15.85 -16.21
C MET A 90 -0.25 16.58 -16.31
N ALA A 91 0.11 17.09 -17.50
CA ALA A 91 1.35 17.84 -17.72
C ALA A 91 1.31 19.23 -17.05
N ALA A 92 0.16 19.89 -17.07
CA ALA A 92 -0.04 21.15 -16.36
C ALA A 92 0.02 20.93 -14.84
N PHE A 93 -0.62 19.85 -14.36
CA PHE A 93 -0.60 19.48 -12.95
C PHE A 93 0.80 19.14 -12.44
N THR A 94 1.57 18.34 -13.18
CA THR A 94 2.98 18.03 -12.78
C THR A 94 3.87 19.27 -12.76
N ALA A 95 3.62 20.24 -13.65
CA ALA A 95 4.35 21.51 -13.65
C ALA A 95 4.02 22.37 -12.41
N THR A 96 2.75 22.45 -12.01
CA THR A 96 2.36 23.13 -10.75
C THR A 96 2.89 22.37 -9.54
N LEU A 97 2.89 21.05 -9.57
CA LEU A 97 3.41 20.19 -8.50
C LEU A 97 4.90 20.45 -8.22
N GLN A 98 5.71 20.71 -9.25
CA GLN A 98 7.12 21.08 -9.08
C GLN A 98 7.31 22.46 -8.43
N HIS A 99 6.39 23.40 -8.64
CA HIS A 99 6.47 24.76 -8.11
C HIS A 99 5.99 24.85 -6.66
N HIS A 100 4.99 24.06 -6.28
CA HIS A 100 4.41 24.05 -4.93
C HIS A 100 5.04 23.02 -3.98
N LYS A 101 6.09 22.32 -4.43
CA LYS A 101 6.73 21.23 -3.67
C LYS A 101 7.34 21.68 -2.33
N ASP A 102 7.72 22.95 -2.22
CA ASP A 102 8.28 23.54 -1.00
C ASP A 102 7.22 24.13 -0.04
N GLU A 103 6.03 24.47 -0.54
CA GLU A 103 4.93 25.05 0.26
C GLU A 103 3.94 23.97 0.75
N MET A 104 3.83 22.87 0.02
CA MET A 104 2.90 21.77 0.31
C MET A 104 3.67 20.49 0.63
N ALA A 105 4.43 20.51 1.73
CA ALA A 105 4.81 19.30 2.45
C ALA A 105 3.57 18.69 3.12
N GLY A 106 2.58 18.31 2.31
CA GLY A 106 1.41 17.58 2.73
C GLY A 106 1.73 16.08 2.73
N ASP A 107 1.27 15.38 3.76
CA ASP A 107 1.43 13.93 3.95
C ASP A 107 1.10 13.11 2.68
N ILE A 108 0.22 13.63 1.82
CA ILE A 108 -0.15 13.07 0.53
C ILE A 108 1.00 12.99 -0.49
N PHE A 109 1.90 13.99 -0.52
CA PHE A 109 3.04 13.98 -1.44
C PHE A 109 4.11 13.02 -0.97
N ASP A 110 4.32 12.94 0.35
CA ASP A 110 5.20 11.92 0.93
C ASP A 110 4.65 10.53 0.61
N MET A 111 3.34 10.32 0.72
CA MET A 111 2.68 9.08 0.32
C MET A 111 2.89 8.76 -1.16
N LEU A 112 2.69 9.72 -2.07
CA LEU A 112 2.97 9.53 -3.50
C LEU A 112 4.44 9.21 -3.77
N LEU A 113 5.36 9.85 -3.03
CA LEU A 113 6.79 9.61 -3.17
C LEU A 113 7.16 8.17 -2.76
N THR A 114 6.50 7.60 -1.74
CA THR A 114 6.72 6.21 -1.34
C THR A 114 6.46 5.21 -2.47
N PHE A 115 5.53 5.48 -3.39
CA PHE A 115 5.29 4.59 -4.54
C PHE A 115 6.45 4.57 -5.54
N THR A 116 7.24 5.65 -5.58
CA THR A 116 8.44 5.76 -6.42
C THR A 116 9.73 5.46 -5.66
N ASP A 117 9.64 5.12 -4.37
CA ASP A 117 10.79 4.72 -3.57
C ASP A 117 11.00 3.21 -3.65
N PHE A 118 12.19 2.81 -4.08
CA PHE A 118 12.51 1.40 -4.28
C PHE A 118 12.61 0.62 -2.95
N LEU A 119 13.05 1.25 -1.86
CA LEU A 119 13.21 0.58 -0.58
C LEU A 119 11.82 0.31 0.02
N ALA A 120 10.94 1.31 0.05
CA ALA A 120 9.55 1.17 0.47
C ALA A 120 8.83 0.10 -0.38
N PHE A 121 9.02 0.13 -1.70
CA PHE A 121 8.49 -0.89 -2.60
C PHE A 121 8.95 -2.32 -2.25
N LYS A 122 10.25 -2.50 -1.97
CA LYS A 122 10.80 -3.80 -1.58
C LYS A 122 10.23 -4.25 -0.23
N GLU A 123 10.18 -3.36 0.76
CA GLU A 123 9.62 -3.64 2.08
C GLU A 123 8.16 -4.09 1.99
N MET A 124 7.35 -3.39 1.20
CA MET A 124 5.96 -3.74 0.91
C MET A 124 5.83 -5.22 0.45
N PHE A 125 6.69 -5.65 -0.47
CA PHE A 125 6.72 -7.04 -0.97
C PHE A 125 7.13 -8.07 0.10
N LEU A 126 8.11 -7.73 0.96
CA LEU A 126 8.57 -8.59 2.04
C LEU A 126 7.49 -8.77 3.12
N GLU A 127 6.81 -7.68 3.49
CA GLU A 127 5.67 -7.70 4.41
C GLU A 127 4.54 -8.57 3.87
N TYR A 128 4.17 -8.36 2.60
CA TYR A 128 3.13 -9.14 1.95
C TYR A 128 3.46 -10.65 1.93
N ARG A 129 4.70 -11.00 1.59
CA ARG A 129 5.17 -12.39 1.60
C ARG A 129 5.13 -13.00 3.01
N ALA A 130 5.45 -12.23 4.05
CA ALA A 130 5.36 -12.69 5.43
C ALA A 130 3.91 -13.02 5.81
N VAL A 131 2.95 -12.15 5.45
CA VAL A 131 1.51 -12.36 5.67
C VAL A 131 0.99 -13.60 4.92
N VAL A 132 1.40 -13.77 3.66
CA VAL A 132 1.01 -14.96 2.86
C VAL A 132 1.61 -16.25 3.44
N SER A 133 2.82 -16.19 3.98
CA SER A 133 3.48 -17.36 4.58
C SER A 133 2.84 -17.75 5.91
N ASP A 134 2.45 -16.77 6.73
CA ASP A 134 1.78 -17.00 8.02
C ASP A 134 0.32 -17.47 7.88
N SER A 135 -0.40 -16.97 6.87
CA SER A 135 -1.75 -17.48 6.56
C SER A 135 -1.72 -18.94 6.05
N ARG A 136 -0.65 -19.35 5.35
CA ARG A 136 -0.45 -20.75 4.93
C ARG A 136 -0.03 -21.68 6.07
N SER A 137 0.71 -21.21 7.07
CA SER A 137 1.07 -22.03 8.23
C SER A 137 -0.14 -22.33 9.13
N HIS A 138 -1.09 -21.39 9.26
CA HIS A 138 -2.34 -21.62 10.00
C HIS A 138 -3.31 -22.57 9.27
N SER A 139 -3.31 -22.61 7.94
CA SER A 139 -4.16 -23.53 7.16
C SER A 139 -3.65 -24.97 7.08
N HIS A 140 -2.35 -25.21 7.33
CA HIS A 140 -1.76 -26.55 7.34
C HIS A 140 -1.85 -27.29 8.69
N CYS A 141 -2.34 -26.66 9.76
CA CYS A 141 -2.52 -27.28 11.08
C CYS A 141 -3.87 -28.00 11.25
N SER A 142 -4.39 -28.66 10.20
CA SER A 142 -5.65 -29.43 10.27
C SER A 142 -5.54 -30.90 9.84
N THR A 143 -4.35 -31.42 9.51
CA THR A 143 -4.26 -32.77 8.90
C THR A 143 -3.09 -33.63 9.36
N LEU A 144 -2.72 -33.56 10.65
CA LEU A 144 -1.81 -34.55 11.23
C LEU A 144 -2.47 -35.34 12.36
N SER A 145 -2.88 -36.57 12.00
CA SER A 145 -2.52 -37.83 12.66
C SER A 145 -3.72 -38.73 12.98
N SER A 146 -3.88 -39.79 12.18
CA SER A 146 -3.98 -41.17 12.70
C SER A 146 -3.95 -42.18 11.55
N THR A 147 -2.77 -42.50 11.05
CA THR A 147 -2.53 -43.82 10.43
C THR A 147 -2.25 -44.81 11.56
N GLY A 148 -3.32 -45.33 12.15
CA GLY A 148 -3.26 -46.46 13.08
C GLY A 148 -3.67 -47.74 12.35
N THR A 149 -2.73 -48.64 12.11
CA THR A 149 -3.00 -50.00 11.60
C THR A 149 -3.86 -50.73 12.62
N ALA A 150 -5.14 -50.93 12.31
CA ALA A 150 -6.08 -51.67 13.14
C ALA A 150 -5.91 -53.19 12.93
N LEU A 151 -5.29 -53.86 13.90
CA LEU A 151 -5.54 -55.28 14.16
C LEU A 151 -6.59 -55.36 15.27
N GLY A 152 -7.76 -55.90 14.93
CA GLY A 152 -8.61 -56.62 15.87
C GLY A 152 -9.54 -55.80 16.77
N THR A 153 -10.79 -55.75 16.34
CA THR A 153 -12.02 -55.86 17.15
C THR A 153 -12.47 -54.71 18.09
N SER A 154 -13.63 -54.17 17.68
CA SER A 154 -14.82 -53.83 18.47
C SER A 154 -15.07 -52.37 18.90
N VAL A 155 -15.83 -51.68 18.04
CA VAL A 155 -17.14 -51.04 18.30
C VAL A 155 -17.26 -49.94 19.38
N SER A 156 -17.42 -48.71 18.85
CA SER A 156 -18.42 -47.65 19.14
C SER A 156 -18.52 -46.94 20.50
N TRP A 157 -17.93 -45.73 20.51
CA TRP A 157 -18.51 -44.38 20.79
C TRP A 157 -19.59 -44.20 21.87
N ALA A 158 -19.32 -43.32 22.84
CA ALA A 158 -19.93 -41.98 22.89
C ALA A 158 -19.33 -41.09 24.01
N GLY A 159 -18.83 -39.92 23.61
CA GLY A 159 -18.90 -38.68 24.39
C GLY A 159 -17.89 -38.50 25.53
N THR A 160 -16.73 -37.91 25.23
CA THR A 160 -15.89 -37.25 26.24
C THR A 160 -15.65 -35.80 25.83
N GLY A 161 -15.88 -34.93 26.81
CA GLY A 161 -15.93 -33.49 26.65
C GLY A 161 -14.61 -32.86 26.25
N GLN A 162 -14.74 -31.69 25.63
CA GLN A 162 -13.66 -30.71 25.56
C GLN A 162 -13.19 -30.39 26.98
N LEU A 163 -11.98 -30.86 27.33
CA LEU A 163 -11.13 -30.21 28.31
C LEU A 163 -9.98 -29.58 27.53
N CYS A 164 -10.13 -28.31 27.18
CA CYS A 164 -9.00 -27.44 26.89
C CYS A 164 -8.24 -27.20 28.20
N SER A 165 -7.19 -27.98 28.46
CA SER A 165 -6.17 -27.61 29.43
C SER A 165 -4.97 -27.02 28.69
N LEU A 166 -4.97 -25.69 28.59
CA LEU A 166 -3.73 -24.92 28.59
C LEU A 166 -3.06 -25.10 29.97
N LYS A 167 -1.81 -25.59 30.02
CA LYS A 167 -0.73 -24.95 30.80
C LYS A 167 0.63 -25.65 30.59
N THR A 168 1.54 -24.89 29.97
CA THR A 168 2.92 -24.56 30.40
C THR A 168 3.88 -25.60 31.01
N ASN A 169 5.13 -25.46 30.54
CA ASN A 169 6.43 -25.72 31.18
C ASN A 169 6.82 -27.21 31.32
N ASN A 170 8.08 -27.61 31.12
CA ASN A 170 9.37 -26.92 31.16
C ASN A 170 10.38 -27.72 30.31
#